data_AF-A0A971ICL9-F1
#
_entry.id   AF-A0A971ICL9-F1
#
_cell.length_a   1.000
_cell.length_b   1.000
_cell.length_c   1.000
_cell.angle_alpha   90.00
_cell.angle_beta   90.00
_cell.angle_gamma   90.00
#
_symmetry.space_group_name_H-M   'P 1'
#
loop_
_entity.id
_entity.type
_entity.pdbx_description
1 polymer ?
#
loop_
_entity_poly.entity_id
_entity_poly.type
_entity_poly.pdbx_seq_one_letter_code
_entity_poly.pdbx_strand_id
1 'polypeptide(L)'
;MSILFTDRELKRAWRQLTKTSQPPNNAKRENTHRLLLFYAVECGLKVIWLKDKSKTLFTKDDIRQTGHDLAKTLTLLKAGHQLELPINIQLADVRAGDGAMLPRHGGLESLHEVWRYGGECQAPEDTVCEQQLERVLEWINGELR
;
A
#
# COMPACT_ATOMS: atom_id res chain seq x y z
N MET A 1 -0.40 18.79 12.98
CA MET A 1 -1.09 19.30 11.78
C MET A 1 -0.80 18.33 10.64
N SER A 2 -1.76 18.02 9.77
CA SER A 2 -1.49 17.21 8.56
C SER A 2 -1.36 18.14 7.36
N ILE A 3 -0.42 17.84 6.48
CA ILE A 3 -0.25 18.53 5.20
C ILE A 3 -1.40 18.10 4.27
N LEU A 4 -1.95 19.05 3.53
CA LEU A 4 -3.03 18.81 2.55
C LEU A 4 -2.39 18.59 1.17
N PHE A 5 -2.98 17.71 0.37
CA PHE A 5 -2.47 17.38 -0.97
C PHE A 5 -3.59 17.45 -2.00
N THR A 6 -3.29 17.90 -3.20
CA THR A 6 -4.25 17.94 -4.31
C THR A 6 -4.36 16.59 -5.02
N ASP A 7 -5.47 16.38 -5.72
CA ASP A 7 -5.66 15.26 -6.65
C ASP A 7 -4.54 15.19 -7.71
N ARG A 8 -4.09 16.35 -8.21
CA ARG A 8 -2.97 16.46 -9.16
C ARG A 8 -1.66 15.96 -8.58
N GLU A 9 -1.35 16.33 -7.34
CA GLU A 9 -0.15 15.87 -6.64
C GLU A 9 -0.20 14.37 -6.37
N LEU A 10 -1.34 13.86 -5.90
CA LEU A 10 -1.54 12.43 -5.68
C LEU A 10 -1.45 11.65 -6.99
N LYS A 11 -2.03 12.14 -8.09
CA LYS A 11 -1.94 11.51 -9.41
C LYS A 11 -0.51 11.54 -9.95
N ARG A 12 0.24 12.61 -9.72
CA ARG A 12 1.67 12.70 -10.07
C ARG A 12 2.49 11.69 -9.25
N ALA A 13 2.26 11.61 -7.94
CA ALA A 13 2.93 10.68 -7.06
C ALA A 13 2.65 9.23 -7.48
N TRP A 14 1.39 8.86 -7.70
CA TRP A 14 0.98 7.55 -8.20
C TRP A 14 1.75 7.15 -9.47
N ARG A 15 1.79 8.02 -10.49
CA ARG A 15 2.52 7.74 -11.74
C ARG A 15 4.02 7.54 -11.52
N GLN A 16 4.64 8.43 -10.74
CA GLN A 16 6.07 8.39 -10.50
C GLN A 16 6.47 7.15 -9.68
N LEU A 17 5.73 6.87 -8.61
CA LEU A 17 5.97 5.72 -7.74
C LEU A 17 5.74 4.41 -8.47
N THR A 18 4.68 4.33 -9.30
CA THR A 18 4.43 3.17 -10.18
C THR A 18 5.64 2.88 -11.05
N LYS A 19 6.18 3.90 -11.73
CA LYS A 19 7.36 3.74 -12.58
C LYS A 19 8.59 3.31 -11.78
N THR A 20 8.86 3.94 -10.64
CA THR A 20 10.06 3.67 -9.84
C THR A 20 9.97 2.33 -9.08
N SER A 21 8.77 1.83 -8.82
CA SER A 21 8.58 0.50 -8.21
C SER A 21 9.01 -0.65 -9.12
N GLN A 22 9.17 -0.40 -10.42
CA GLN A 22 9.63 -1.42 -11.37
C GLN A 22 11.16 -1.52 -11.33
N PRO A 23 11.72 -2.69 -11.01
CA PRO A 23 13.16 -2.88 -10.97
C PRO A 23 13.74 -2.85 -12.40
N PRO A 24 14.99 -2.36 -12.58
CA PRO A 24 15.63 -2.38 -13.89
C PRO A 24 15.87 -3.81 -14.37
N ASN A 25 15.77 -4.04 -15.68
CA ASN A 25 16.10 -5.31 -16.35
C ASN A 25 15.39 -6.55 -15.77
N ASN A 26 14.16 -6.41 -15.26
CA ASN A 26 13.42 -7.49 -14.60
C ASN A 26 14.19 -8.14 -13.43
N ALA A 27 15.05 -7.37 -12.76
CA ALA A 27 15.69 -7.84 -11.54
C ALA A 27 14.64 -8.14 -10.46
N LYS A 28 15.02 -8.96 -9.47
CA LYS A 28 14.14 -9.26 -8.32
C LYS A 28 13.80 -7.96 -7.60
N ARG A 29 12.52 -7.74 -7.26
CA ARG A 29 12.14 -6.61 -6.40
C ARG A 29 12.79 -6.75 -5.02
N GLU A 30 13.19 -5.60 -4.50
CA GLU A 30 13.71 -5.43 -3.15
C GLU A 30 12.71 -4.63 -2.34
N ASN A 31 12.91 -4.53 -1.03
CA ASN A 31 11.99 -3.83 -0.13
C ASN A 31 11.75 -2.38 -0.56
N THR A 32 12.76 -1.69 -1.09
CA THR A 32 12.59 -0.34 -1.64
C THR A 32 11.57 -0.32 -2.79
N HIS A 33 11.67 -1.26 -3.72
CA HIS A 33 10.74 -1.37 -4.85
C HIS A 33 9.31 -1.68 -4.37
N ARG A 34 9.18 -2.61 -3.41
CA ARG A 34 7.88 -2.98 -2.80
C ARG A 34 7.24 -1.82 -2.03
N LEU A 35 8.05 -1.08 -1.28
CA LEU A 35 7.61 0.11 -0.56
C LEU A 35 7.06 1.17 -1.52
N LEU A 36 7.75 1.40 -2.64
CA LEU A 36 7.28 2.33 -3.66
C LEU A 36 6.00 1.84 -4.34
N LEU A 37 5.84 0.52 -4.55
CA LEU A 37 4.60 -0.07 -5.04
C LEU A 37 3.44 0.17 -4.07
N PHE A 38 3.65 -0.05 -2.76
CA PHE A 38 2.65 0.22 -1.73
C PHE A 38 2.16 1.66 -1.79
N TYR A 39 3.08 2.62 -1.79
CA TYR A 39 2.72 4.04 -1.86
C TYR A 39 2.13 4.45 -3.20
N ALA A 40 2.51 3.79 -4.31
CA ALA A 40 1.85 3.99 -5.59
C ALA A 40 0.36 3.61 -5.50
N VAL A 41 0.07 2.41 -4.98
CA VAL A 41 -1.30 1.94 -4.76
C VAL A 41 -2.06 2.89 -3.85
N GLU A 42 -1.48 3.28 -2.71
CA GLU A 42 -2.10 4.21 -1.77
C GLU A 42 -2.48 5.55 -2.43
N CYS A 43 -1.52 6.19 -3.12
CA CYS A 43 -1.79 7.45 -3.81
C CYS A 43 -2.87 7.29 -4.89
N GLY A 44 -2.84 6.19 -5.66
CA GLY A 44 -3.83 5.90 -6.68
C GLY A 44 -5.24 5.73 -6.12
N LEU A 45 -5.40 4.96 -5.04
CA LEU A 45 -6.68 4.80 -4.35
C LEU A 45 -7.22 6.14 -3.82
N LYS A 46 -6.34 6.99 -3.28
CA LYS A 46 -6.73 8.34 -2.81
C LYS A 46 -7.20 9.24 -3.94
N VAL A 47 -6.62 9.14 -5.15
CA VAL A 47 -7.13 9.87 -6.32
C VAL A 47 -8.53 9.40 -6.70
N ILE A 48 -8.77 8.08 -6.72
CA ILE A 48 -10.10 7.51 -7.03
C ILE A 48 -11.12 7.95 -5.96
N TRP A 49 -10.73 7.94 -4.69
CA TRP A 49 -11.55 8.44 -3.59
C TRP A 49 -11.98 9.89 -3.80
N LEU A 50 -11.04 10.77 -4.17
CA LEU A 50 -11.36 12.16 -4.47
C LEU A 50 -12.29 12.29 -5.68
N LYS A 51 -12.08 11.48 -6.72
CA LYS A 51 -12.96 11.42 -7.91
C LYS A 51 -14.38 11.00 -7.54
N ASP A 52 -14.56 9.94 -6.74
CA ASP A 52 -15.86 9.47 -6.24
C ASP A 52 -16.58 10.57 -5.44
N LYS A 53 -15.84 11.32 -4.62
CA LYS A 53 -16.38 12.43 -3.83
C LYS A 53 -16.51 13.76 -4.57
N SER A 54 -16.16 13.83 -5.85
CA SER A 54 -16.11 15.08 -6.63
C SER A 54 -15.29 16.19 -5.94
N LYS A 55 -14.16 15.81 -5.32
CA LYS A 55 -13.22 16.72 -4.62
C LYS A 55 -11.88 16.80 -5.35
N THR A 56 -11.14 17.87 -5.11
CA THR A 56 -9.77 18.07 -5.64
C THR A 56 -8.70 18.19 -4.55
N LEU A 57 -9.11 18.28 -3.29
CA LEU A 57 -8.21 18.44 -2.14
C LEU A 57 -8.40 17.28 -1.17
N PHE A 58 -7.31 16.61 -0.82
CA PHE A 58 -7.25 15.54 0.17
C PHE A 58 -7.10 16.14 1.57
N THR A 59 -8.15 16.03 2.36
CA THR A 59 -8.27 16.69 3.66
C THR A 59 -7.92 15.77 4.83
N LYS A 60 -7.83 16.35 6.03
CA LYS A 60 -7.76 15.59 7.30
C LYS A 60 -8.86 14.56 7.45
N ASP A 61 -10.05 14.87 6.95
CA ASP A 61 -11.22 14.01 7.10
C ASP A 61 -11.12 12.82 6.15
N ASP A 62 -10.55 13.04 4.97
CA ASP A 62 -10.25 11.97 4.02
C ASP A 62 -9.11 11.07 4.54
N ILE A 63 -8.08 11.64 5.19
CA ILE A 63 -7.03 10.87 5.88
C ILE A 63 -7.62 9.97 6.97
N ARG A 64 -8.56 10.46 7.79
CA ARG A 64 -9.20 9.65 8.83
C ARG A 64 -10.03 8.49 8.28
N GLN A 65 -10.59 8.65 7.08
CA GLN A 65 -11.41 7.64 6.43
C GLN A 65 -10.56 6.56 5.73
N THR A 66 -9.56 6.99 4.97
CA THR A 66 -8.77 6.12 4.08
C THR A 66 -7.43 5.67 4.67
N GLY A 67 -6.78 6.49 5.51
CA GLY A 67 -5.56 6.13 6.24
C GLY A 67 -4.46 5.51 5.37
N HIS A 68 -3.74 4.54 5.96
CA HIS A 68 -2.81 3.62 5.29
C HIS A 68 -3.42 2.23 5.09
N ASP A 69 -4.70 2.06 5.40
CA ASP A 69 -5.42 0.80 5.28
C ASP A 69 -6.01 0.69 3.87
N LEU A 70 -5.23 0.05 2.99
CA LEU A 70 -5.62 -0.14 1.59
C LEU A 70 -6.85 -1.05 1.47
N ALA A 71 -6.99 -2.06 2.34
CA ALA A 71 -8.11 -3.00 2.32
C ALA A 71 -9.43 -2.29 2.66
N LYS A 72 -9.42 -1.44 3.69
CA LYS A 72 -10.55 -0.56 4.02
C LYS A 72 -10.86 0.40 2.88
N THR A 73 -9.84 1.01 2.27
CA THR A 73 -10.05 1.95 1.16
C THR A 73 -10.66 1.26 -0.07
N LEU A 74 -10.21 0.06 -0.43
CA LEU A 74 -10.81 -0.74 -1.51
C LEU A 74 -12.27 -1.11 -1.23
N THR A 75 -12.58 -1.47 0.02
CA THR A 75 -13.95 -1.76 0.45
C THR A 75 -14.84 -0.54 0.30
N LEU A 76 -14.37 0.64 0.74
CA LEU A 76 -15.09 1.90 0.59
C LEU A 76 -15.33 2.29 -0.88
N LEU A 77 -14.37 1.97 -1.76
CA LEU A 77 -14.45 2.21 -3.20
C LEU A 77 -15.24 1.13 -3.97
N LYS A 78 -15.72 0.07 -3.28
CA LYS A 78 -16.45 -1.05 -3.89
C LYS A 78 -15.70 -1.68 -5.07
N ALA A 79 -14.38 -1.80 -4.95
CA ALA A 79 -13.48 -2.28 -6.02
C ALA A 79 -13.68 -3.77 -6.41
N GLY A 80 -14.64 -4.45 -5.78
CA GLY A 80 -14.99 -5.85 -6.03
C GLY A 80 -14.14 -6.85 -5.23
N HIS A 81 -14.70 -8.03 -4.95
CA HIS A 81 -14.05 -9.09 -4.17
C HIS A 81 -12.83 -9.73 -4.85
N GLN A 82 -12.52 -9.38 -6.09
CA GLN A 82 -11.38 -9.94 -6.83
C GLN A 82 -10.03 -9.28 -6.44
N LEU A 83 -10.07 -8.18 -5.69
CA LEU A 83 -8.91 -7.40 -5.25
C LEU A 83 -8.62 -7.60 -3.75
N GLU A 84 -8.82 -8.81 -3.26
CA GLU A 84 -8.53 -9.16 -1.87
C GLU A 84 -7.03 -9.02 -1.57
N LEU A 85 -6.74 -8.20 -0.57
CA LEU A 85 -5.41 -8.01 -0.01
C LEU A 85 -5.25 -8.90 1.25
N PRO A 86 -4.02 -9.37 1.53
CA PRO A 86 -3.79 -10.24 2.66
C PRO A 86 -3.90 -9.44 3.96
N ILE A 87 -4.78 -9.89 4.85
CA ILE A 87 -5.08 -9.16 6.10
C ILE A 87 -4.21 -9.59 7.28
N ASN A 88 -3.43 -10.67 7.15
CA ASN A 88 -2.61 -11.22 8.22
C ASN A 88 -1.20 -11.50 7.69
N ILE A 89 -0.28 -10.55 7.92
CA ILE A 89 1.13 -10.73 7.62
C ILE A 89 1.87 -11.23 8.86
N GLN A 90 2.83 -12.13 8.64
CA GLN A 90 3.66 -12.73 9.69
C GLN A 90 5.13 -12.55 9.31
N LEU A 91 5.92 -12.13 10.29
CA LEU A 91 7.38 -12.06 10.21
C LEU A 91 7.97 -13.07 11.18
N ALA A 92 9.25 -13.39 11.01
CA ALA A 92 9.98 -14.21 11.98
C ALA A 92 9.88 -13.63 13.39
N ASP A 93 9.70 -14.47 14.42
CA ASP A 93 9.70 -14.01 15.81
C ASP A 93 11.00 -13.28 16.17
N VAL A 94 10.90 -12.31 17.08
CA VAL A 94 12.05 -11.56 17.59
C VAL A 94 12.30 -11.88 19.05
N ARG A 95 13.57 -11.99 19.44
CA ARG A 95 13.94 -12.15 20.84
C ARG A 95 13.98 -10.80 21.53
N ALA A 96 13.17 -10.64 22.57
CA ALA A 96 13.18 -9.47 23.44
C ALA A 96 14.41 -9.44 24.35
N GLY A 97 14.69 -8.27 24.94
CA GLY A 97 15.85 -8.07 25.82
C GLY A 97 15.83 -8.93 27.09
N ASP A 98 14.66 -9.39 27.51
CA ASP A 98 14.46 -10.33 28.64
C ASP A 98 14.59 -11.81 28.22
N GLY A 99 14.86 -12.07 26.93
CA GLY A 99 15.04 -13.40 26.38
C GLY A 99 13.75 -14.07 25.88
N ALA A 100 12.57 -13.46 26.04
CA ALA A 100 11.31 -13.97 25.50
C ALA A 100 11.28 -13.90 23.96
N MET A 101 10.64 -14.88 23.31
CA MET A 101 10.33 -14.81 21.88
C MET A 101 9.00 -14.10 21.68
N LEU A 102 9.00 -13.00 20.93
CA LEU A 102 7.82 -12.20 20.63
C LEU A 102 7.35 -12.47 19.20
N PRO A 103 6.08 -12.85 19.00
CA PRO A 103 5.52 -13.00 17.67
C PRO A 103 5.38 -11.64 16.99
N ARG A 104 5.59 -11.62 15.67
CA ARG A 104 5.46 -10.40 14.85
C ARG A 104 4.40 -10.59 13.78
N HIS A 105 3.16 -10.27 14.16
CA HIS A 105 2.02 -10.30 13.25
C HIS A 105 1.48 -8.88 13.04
N GLY A 106 0.94 -8.61 11.85
CA GLY A 106 0.34 -7.32 11.53
C GLY A 106 -0.72 -7.45 10.44
N GLY A 107 -1.46 -6.36 10.23
CA GLY A 107 -2.32 -6.21 9.07
C GLY A 107 -1.55 -5.69 7.87
N LEU A 108 -2.25 -5.55 6.75
CA LEU A 108 -1.68 -4.99 5.52
C LEU A 108 -1.13 -3.57 5.72
N GLU A 109 -1.78 -2.78 6.58
CA GLU A 109 -1.34 -1.44 6.94
C GLU A 109 0.09 -1.42 7.49
N SER A 110 0.57 -2.52 8.09
CA SER A 110 1.93 -2.65 8.60
C SER A 110 2.96 -2.98 7.50
N LEU A 111 2.54 -3.39 6.31
CA LEU A 111 3.43 -3.86 5.25
C LEU A 111 4.44 -2.78 4.80
N HIS A 112 4.01 -1.51 4.79
CA HIS A 112 4.91 -0.40 4.48
C HIS A 112 5.99 -0.22 5.55
N GLU A 113 5.69 -0.50 6.83
CA GLU A 113 6.67 -0.45 7.91
C GLU A 113 7.63 -1.62 7.83
N VAL A 114 7.10 -2.82 7.55
CA VAL A 114 7.89 -4.05 7.35
C VAL A 114 8.96 -3.79 6.29
N TRP A 115 8.58 -3.34 5.10
CA TRP A 115 9.54 -3.09 4.03
C TRP A 115 10.45 -1.90 4.32
N ARG A 116 9.94 -0.82 4.92
CA ARG A 116 10.76 0.35 5.30
C ARG A 116 11.86 -0.01 6.29
N TYR A 117 11.58 -0.92 7.23
CA TYR A 117 12.51 -1.31 8.29
C TYR A 117 13.30 -2.59 7.97
N GLY A 118 13.25 -3.07 6.72
CA GLY A 118 14.04 -4.23 6.28
C GLY A 118 13.50 -5.57 6.79
N GLY A 119 12.24 -5.63 7.22
CA GLY A 119 11.56 -6.89 7.51
C GLY A 119 11.19 -7.66 6.24
N GLU A 120 10.97 -8.96 6.41
CA GLU A 120 10.58 -9.89 5.36
C GLU A 120 9.35 -10.68 5.83
N CYS A 121 8.30 -10.72 5.01
CA CYS A 121 7.10 -11.48 5.35
C CYS A 121 7.34 -12.98 5.09
N GLN A 122 7.01 -13.80 6.09
CA GLN A 122 7.01 -15.26 5.99
C GLN A 122 5.66 -15.81 5.51
N ALA A 123 4.55 -15.19 5.93
CA ALA A 123 3.22 -15.60 5.53
C ALA A 123 2.26 -14.40 5.46
N PRO A 124 1.61 -14.15 4.32
CA PRO A 124 2.06 -14.58 3.00
C PRO A 124 3.46 -14.02 2.67
N GLU A 125 4.19 -14.67 1.78
CA GLU A 125 5.51 -14.19 1.33
C GLU A 125 5.42 -12.81 0.65
N ASP A 126 6.51 -12.04 0.70
CA ASP A 126 6.57 -10.71 0.09
C ASP A 126 6.17 -10.71 -1.40
N THR A 127 6.46 -11.79 -2.13
CA THR A 127 6.10 -11.98 -3.55
C THR A 127 4.58 -12.07 -3.75
N VAL A 128 3.86 -12.68 -2.83
CA VAL A 128 2.40 -12.79 -2.86
C VAL A 128 1.77 -11.43 -2.55
N CYS A 129 2.26 -10.75 -1.51
CA CYS A 129 1.85 -9.38 -1.18
C CYS A 129 2.05 -8.44 -2.37
N GLU A 130 3.21 -8.53 -3.04
CA GLU A 130 3.55 -7.77 -4.23
C GLU A 130 2.56 -8.00 -5.37
N GLN A 131 2.29 -9.26 -5.73
CA GLN A 131 1.35 -9.61 -6.81
C GLN A 131 -0.07 -9.08 -6.54
N GLN A 132 -0.52 -9.11 -5.28
CA GLN A 132 -1.84 -8.58 -4.93
C GLN A 132 -1.88 -7.05 -5.06
N LEU A 133 -0.82 -6.34 -4.65
CA LEU A 133 -0.70 -4.90 -4.87
C LEU A 133 -0.64 -4.54 -6.36
N GLU A 134 0.00 -5.37 -7.20
CA GLU A 134 0.02 -5.18 -8.65
C GLU A 134 -1.37 -5.27 -9.27
N ARG A 135 -2.18 -6.26 -8.87
CA ARG A 135 -3.58 -6.38 -9.34
C ARG A 135 -4.40 -5.14 -8.97
N VAL A 136 -4.22 -4.62 -7.75
CA VAL A 136 -4.86 -3.37 -7.33
C VAL A 136 -4.37 -2.21 -8.19
N LEU A 137 -3.07 -2.15 -8.49
CA LEU A 137 -2.50 -1.10 -9.33
C LEU A 137 -3.02 -1.16 -10.77
N GLU A 138 -3.23 -2.34 -11.33
CA GLU A 138 -3.87 -2.54 -12.63
C GLU A 138 -5.32 -2.04 -12.63
N TRP A 139 -6.09 -2.34 -11.58
CA TRP A 139 -7.44 -1.82 -11.40
C TRP A 139 -7.45 -0.28 -11.29
N ILE A 140 -6.54 0.31 -10.50
CA ILE A 140 -6.38 1.76 -10.41
C ILE A 140 -6.10 2.38 -11.78
N ASN A 141 -5.24 1.75 -12.59
CA ASN A 141 -4.98 2.19 -13.95
C ASN A 141 -6.26 2.19 -14.81
N GLY A 142 -7.15 1.21 -14.64
CA GLY A 142 -8.46 1.18 -15.30
C GLY A 142 -9.36 2.35 -14.90
N GLU A 143 -9.42 2.67 -13.61
CA GLU A 143 -10.27 3.75 -13.05
C GLU A 143 -9.77 5.17 -13.37
N LEU A 144 -8.46 5.34 -13.59
CA LEU A 144 -7.80 6.64 -13.79
C LEU A 144 -7.42 6.95 -15.24
N ARG A 145 -7.67 6.01 -16.16
CA ARG A 145 -7.66 6.24 -17.62
C ARG A 145 -8.82 7.14 -18.01
#